data_AF-A0A139XF89-F1
#
_entry.id   AF-A0A139XF89-F1
#
_cell.length_a   1.000
_cell.length_b   1.000
_cell.length_c   1.000
_cell.angle_alpha   90.00
_cell.angle_beta   90.00
_cell.angle_gamma   90.00
#
_symmetry.space_group_name_H-M   'P 1'
#
loop_
_entity.id
_entity.type
_entity.pdbx_description
1 polymer ?
#
loop_
_entity_poly.entity_id
_entity_poly.type
_entity_poly.pdbx_seq_one_letter_code
_entity_poly.pdbx_strand_id
1 'polypeptide(L)'
;MLNPTVKNLRNSAIQFLEQNPEERLHNLKELGIARYDFLTKMRFNESNIICVMRFLQNPNQLKFPNLTGADLSSLVLDEVNFIRGNLSEVNLRESSLMNADLIFTNFTRADLRNANLSGATLNQTIWLNTLVKGCELGEGIGLTQYQRDDLLLRGAKFTVTS
;
A
#
# COMPACT_ATOMS: atom_id res chain seq x y z
N MET A 1 -11.10 27.77 -6.49
CA MET A 1 -10.93 27.86 -5.02
C MET A 1 -11.45 26.56 -4.42
N LEU A 2 -10.69 25.88 -3.55
CA LEU A 2 -11.11 24.61 -2.92
C LEU A 2 -12.20 24.87 -1.86
N ASN A 3 -13.14 23.93 -1.69
CA ASN A 3 -14.19 23.97 -0.67
C ASN A 3 -13.56 24.06 0.76
N PRO A 4 -14.06 24.91 1.69
CA PRO A 4 -13.54 25.04 3.05
C PRO A 4 -13.36 23.72 3.81
N THR A 5 -14.28 22.77 3.67
CA THR A 5 -14.17 21.44 4.31
C THR A 5 -12.99 20.65 3.75
N VAL A 6 -12.75 20.74 2.45
CA VAL A 6 -11.61 20.09 1.77
C VAL A 6 -10.29 20.76 2.15
N LYS A 7 -10.30 22.09 2.32
CA LYS A 7 -9.12 22.85 2.78
C LYS A 7 -8.73 22.46 4.21
N ASN A 8 -9.71 22.31 5.09
CA ASN A 8 -9.47 21.86 6.47
C ASN A 8 -8.91 20.44 6.51
N LEU A 9 -9.50 19.52 5.73
CA LEU A 9 -9.03 18.13 5.65
C LEU A 9 -7.59 18.02 5.13
N ARG A 10 -7.25 18.82 4.11
CA ARG A 10 -5.89 18.89 3.58
C ARG A 10 -4.91 19.38 4.65
N ASN A 11 -5.25 20.44 5.39
CA ASN A 11 -4.40 20.94 6.46
C ASN A 11 -4.20 19.89 7.56
N SER A 12 -5.25 19.16 7.96
CA SER A 12 -5.11 18.07 8.94
C SER A 12 -4.20 16.94 8.45
N ALA A 13 -4.28 16.58 7.16
CA ALA A 13 -3.39 15.58 6.56
C ALA A 13 -1.93 16.05 6.51
N ILE A 14 -1.69 17.33 6.20
CA ILE A 14 -0.36 17.95 6.25
C ILE A 14 0.18 17.89 7.68
N GLN A 15 -0.58 18.36 8.66
CA GLN A 15 -0.18 18.32 10.07
C GLN A 15 0.14 16.90 10.54
N PHE A 16 -0.66 15.91 10.15
CA PHE A 16 -0.39 14.51 10.44
C PHE A 16 0.94 14.04 9.84
N LEU A 17 1.25 14.38 8.59
CA LEU A 17 2.49 13.97 7.92
C LEU A 17 3.72 14.79 8.34
N GLU A 18 3.57 15.92 9.03
CA GLU A 18 4.68 16.68 9.62
C GLU A 18 5.13 16.11 10.97
N GLN A 19 4.24 15.40 11.66
CA GLN A 19 4.51 14.78 12.95
C GLN A 19 5.46 13.59 12.86
N ASN A 20 6.07 13.26 14.00
CA ASN A 20 6.88 12.04 14.14
C ASN A 20 5.99 10.77 14.20
N PRO A 21 6.54 9.56 14.01
CA PRO A 21 5.75 8.33 13.98
C PRO A 21 4.94 8.04 15.25
N GLU A 22 5.43 8.43 16.44
CA GLU A 22 4.74 8.20 17.71
C GLU A 22 3.49 9.08 17.85
N GLU A 23 3.62 10.36 17.51
CA GLU A 23 2.51 11.32 17.46
C GLU A 23 1.45 10.90 16.44
N ARG A 24 1.89 10.46 15.25
CA ARG A 24 0.98 9.92 14.24
C ARG A 24 0.22 8.72 14.78
N LEU A 25 0.90 7.78 15.44
CA LEU A 25 0.26 6.60 16.02
C LEU A 25 -0.75 6.98 17.11
N HIS A 26 -0.42 7.95 17.96
CA HIS A 26 -1.36 8.50 18.95
C HIS A 26 -2.62 9.05 18.26
N ASN A 27 -2.46 9.89 17.22
CA ASN A 27 -3.59 10.43 16.48
C ASN A 27 -4.45 9.35 15.81
N LEU A 28 -3.84 8.30 15.26
CA LEU A 28 -4.59 7.17 14.70
C LEU A 28 -5.38 6.39 15.76
N LYS A 29 -4.87 6.30 17.00
CA LYS A 29 -5.57 5.69 18.14
C LYS A 29 -6.79 6.52 18.54
N GLU A 30 -6.63 7.84 18.68
CA GLU A 30 -7.73 8.75 18.99
C GLU A 30 -8.84 8.71 17.92
N LEU A 31 -8.47 8.51 16.66
CA LEU A 31 -9.39 8.35 15.54
C LEU A 31 -10.00 6.94 15.39
N GLY A 32 -9.60 5.96 16.21
CA GLY A 32 -10.08 4.58 16.12
C GLY A 32 -9.62 3.81 14.88
N ILE A 33 -8.53 4.26 14.25
CA ILE A 33 -8.00 3.71 12.99
C ILE A 33 -6.53 3.26 13.10
N ALA A 34 -6.06 2.98 14.32
CA ALA A 34 -4.71 2.51 14.62
C ALA A 34 -4.30 1.22 13.88
N ARG A 35 -5.25 0.44 13.36
CA ARG A 35 -4.98 -0.71 12.46
C ARG A 35 -4.29 -0.32 11.14
N TYR A 36 -4.31 0.96 10.78
CA TYR A 36 -3.59 1.51 9.63
C TYR A 36 -2.29 2.20 10.09
N ASP A 37 -1.53 1.53 10.96
CA ASP A 37 -0.28 2.04 11.53
C ASP A 37 0.80 2.33 10.47
N PHE A 38 0.74 1.69 9.31
CA PHE A 38 1.61 1.99 8.18
C PHE A 38 1.56 3.47 7.74
N LEU A 39 0.47 4.19 8.03
CA LEU A 39 0.36 5.64 7.77
C LEU A 39 1.43 6.43 8.55
N THR A 40 1.91 5.89 9.68
CA THR A 40 2.99 6.49 10.48
C THR A 40 4.33 6.50 9.74
N LYS A 41 4.52 5.58 8.78
CA LYS A 41 5.75 5.40 8.00
C LYS A 41 5.77 6.23 6.71
N MET A 42 4.64 6.82 6.30
CA MET A 42 4.52 7.53 5.03
C MET A 42 5.37 8.81 5.01
N ARG A 43 6.01 9.07 3.86
CA ARG A 43 6.78 10.30 3.62
C ARG A 43 5.85 11.49 3.40
N PHE A 44 6.32 12.69 3.72
CA PHE A 44 5.62 13.93 3.40
C PHE A 44 5.75 14.25 1.89
N ASN A 45 4.66 14.07 1.13
CA ASN A 45 4.55 14.48 -0.28
C ASN A 45 3.07 14.60 -0.68
N GLU A 46 2.80 15.16 -1.87
CA GLU A 46 1.43 15.40 -2.36
C GLU A 46 0.59 14.12 -2.47
N SER A 47 1.14 13.04 -3.00
CA SER A 47 0.45 11.75 -3.13
C SER A 47 -0.01 11.23 -1.77
N ASN A 48 0.84 11.35 -0.76
CA ASN A 48 0.58 10.88 0.59
C ASN A 48 -0.37 11.82 1.35
N ILE A 49 -0.33 13.13 1.11
CA ILE A 49 -1.33 14.07 1.63
C ILE A 49 -2.73 13.66 1.13
N ILE A 50 -2.88 13.44 -0.18
CA ILE A 50 -4.15 13.01 -0.77
C ILE A 50 -4.59 11.67 -0.19
N CYS A 51 -3.66 10.73 -0.02
CA CYS A 51 -3.95 9.45 0.60
C CYS A 51 -4.47 9.61 2.03
N VAL A 52 -3.74 10.31 2.90
CA VAL A 52 -4.11 10.54 4.31
C VAL A 52 -5.46 11.26 4.41
N MET A 53 -5.74 12.22 3.52
CA MET A 53 -7.06 12.87 3.46
C MET A 53 -8.20 11.85 3.35
N ARG A 54 -8.05 10.75 2.58
CA ARG A 54 -9.08 9.71 2.46
C ARG A 54 -9.33 8.97 3.76
N PHE A 55 -8.29 8.76 4.57
CA PHE A 55 -8.41 8.12 5.88
C PHE A 55 -9.04 9.08 6.90
N LEU A 56 -8.68 10.36 6.86
CA LEU A 56 -9.19 11.38 7.78
C LEU A 56 -10.62 11.84 7.44
N GLN A 57 -11.08 11.67 6.20
CA GLN A 57 -12.39 12.16 5.78
C GLN A 57 -13.54 11.51 6.55
N ASN A 58 -13.49 10.18 6.71
CA ASN A 58 -14.53 9.38 7.37
C ASN A 58 -13.88 8.17 8.10
N PRO A 59 -13.07 8.39 9.15
CA PRO A 59 -12.29 7.33 9.80
C PRO A 59 -13.15 6.16 10.29
N ASN A 60 -14.35 6.46 10.81
CA ASN A 60 -15.29 5.47 11.34
C ASN A 60 -15.98 4.60 10.27
N GLN A 61 -15.83 4.93 8.97
CA GLN A 61 -16.46 4.19 7.87
C GLN A 61 -15.45 3.38 7.04
N LEU A 62 -14.15 3.43 7.39
CA LEU A 62 -13.10 2.73 6.67
C LEU A 62 -13.21 1.22 6.85
N LYS A 63 -13.60 0.51 5.78
CA LYS A 63 -13.63 -0.96 5.76
C LYS A 63 -12.31 -1.57 5.27
N PHE A 64 -11.75 -1.01 4.21
CA PHE A 64 -10.52 -1.47 3.55
C PHE A 64 -9.64 -0.26 3.21
N PRO A 65 -8.31 -0.43 3.15
CA PRO A 65 -7.42 0.69 2.86
C PRO A 65 -7.55 1.13 1.40
N ASN A 66 -7.69 2.44 1.19
CA ASN A 66 -7.64 3.05 -0.14
C ASN A 66 -6.35 3.86 -0.27
N LEU A 67 -5.36 3.26 -0.93
CA LEU A 67 -4.00 3.76 -1.14
C LEU A 67 -3.79 4.20 -2.59
N THR A 68 -4.85 4.47 -3.34
CA THR A 68 -4.76 4.82 -4.77
C THR A 68 -3.82 6.01 -4.99
N GLY A 69 -2.78 5.80 -5.80
CA GLY A 69 -1.78 6.81 -6.13
C GLY A 69 -0.83 7.20 -4.99
N ALA A 70 -0.84 6.50 -3.85
CA ALA A 70 0.04 6.81 -2.73
C ALA A 70 1.51 6.49 -3.07
N ASP A 71 2.43 7.20 -2.43
CA ASP A 71 3.86 6.93 -2.51
C ASP A 71 4.34 6.20 -1.25
N LEU A 72 4.51 4.89 -1.42
CA LEU A 72 4.98 3.94 -0.41
C LEU A 72 6.37 3.39 -0.76
N SER A 73 7.12 4.09 -1.62
CA SER A 73 8.44 3.65 -2.07
C SER A 73 9.46 3.56 -0.94
N SER A 74 10.29 2.51 -0.99
CA SER A 74 11.34 2.18 -0.02
C SER A 74 10.88 2.09 1.45
N LEU A 75 9.59 1.85 1.70
CA LEU A 75 9.08 1.61 3.04
C LEU A 75 9.23 0.15 3.45
N VAL A 76 9.43 -0.09 4.75
CA VAL A 76 9.31 -1.42 5.36
C VAL A 76 7.86 -1.60 5.85
N LEU A 77 7.09 -2.37 5.09
CA LEU A 77 5.69 -2.70 5.29
C LEU A 77 5.50 -4.21 5.50
N ASP A 78 6.49 -4.85 6.10
CA ASP A 78 6.41 -6.28 6.44
C ASP A 78 5.20 -6.55 7.34
N GLU A 79 4.55 -7.68 7.11
CA GLU A 79 3.37 -8.16 7.84
C GLU A 79 2.14 -7.23 7.77
N VAL A 80 2.15 -6.23 6.87
CA VAL A 80 1.03 -5.31 6.73
C VAL A 80 -0.23 -6.02 6.25
N ASN A 81 -1.38 -5.61 6.76
CA ASN A 81 -2.68 -6.07 6.30
C ASN A 81 -3.28 -5.09 5.28
N PHE A 82 -3.27 -5.48 4.00
CA PHE A 82 -3.96 -4.78 2.91
C PHE A 82 -5.04 -5.63 2.25
N ILE A 83 -5.69 -6.53 3.01
CA ILE A 83 -6.82 -7.33 2.52
C ILE A 83 -7.87 -6.42 1.87
N ARG A 84 -8.27 -6.73 0.63
CA ARG A 84 -9.22 -5.98 -0.20
C ARG A 84 -8.83 -4.51 -0.42
N GLY A 85 -7.57 -4.17 -0.17
CA GLY A 85 -7.04 -2.83 -0.34
C GLY A 85 -7.03 -2.41 -1.81
N ASN A 86 -7.31 -1.13 -2.04
CA ASN A 86 -7.09 -0.53 -3.36
C ASN A 86 -5.72 0.13 -3.42
N LEU A 87 -4.77 -0.52 -4.08
CA LEU A 87 -3.40 -0.06 -4.31
C LEU A 87 -3.20 0.30 -5.78
N SER A 88 -4.27 0.69 -6.50
CA SER A 88 -4.15 1.11 -7.89
C SER A 88 -3.24 2.34 -8.02
N GLU A 89 -2.33 2.35 -9.00
CA GLU A 89 -1.39 3.46 -9.24
C GLU A 89 -0.45 3.78 -8.06
N VAL A 90 -0.36 2.89 -7.05
CA VAL A 90 0.56 3.08 -5.92
C VAL A 90 2.02 2.93 -6.37
N ASN A 91 2.90 3.73 -5.79
CA ASN A 91 4.34 3.53 -5.92
C ASN A 91 4.87 2.71 -4.73
N LEU A 92 5.27 1.47 -4.98
CA LEU A 92 5.88 0.53 -4.04
C LEU A 92 7.31 0.15 -4.48
N ARG A 93 7.98 1.00 -5.27
CA ARG A 93 9.36 0.72 -5.67
C ARG A 93 10.24 0.47 -4.46
N GLU A 94 11.03 -0.59 -4.50
CA GLU A 94 12.04 -0.92 -3.48
C GLU A 94 11.48 -1.07 -2.05
N SER A 95 10.16 -1.22 -1.88
CA SER A 95 9.55 -1.45 -0.57
C SER A 95 9.61 -2.94 -0.19
N SER A 96 9.58 -3.18 1.12
CA SER A 96 9.43 -4.52 1.67
C SER A 96 7.99 -4.72 2.14
N LEU A 97 7.35 -5.80 1.70
CA LEU A 97 6.03 -6.27 2.12
C LEU A 97 6.13 -7.77 2.45
N MET A 98 7.22 -8.19 3.09
CA MET A 98 7.41 -9.60 3.42
C MET A 98 6.28 -10.07 4.34
N ASN A 99 5.75 -11.27 4.08
CA ASN A 99 4.65 -11.85 4.85
C ASN A 99 3.37 -10.99 4.93
N ALA A 100 3.19 -10.01 4.02
CA ALA A 100 2.00 -9.17 4.00
C ALA A 100 0.74 -9.95 3.62
N ASP A 101 -0.40 -9.54 4.15
CA ASP A 101 -1.70 -10.04 3.73
C ASP A 101 -2.27 -9.13 2.62
N LEU A 102 -2.25 -9.65 1.38
CA LEU A 102 -2.63 -8.94 0.16
C LEU A 102 -3.83 -9.62 -0.54
N ILE A 103 -4.64 -10.39 0.19
CA ILE A 103 -5.79 -11.10 -0.39
C ILE A 103 -6.79 -10.08 -0.97
N PHE A 104 -7.20 -10.27 -2.23
CA PHE A 104 -8.07 -9.35 -2.99
C PHE A 104 -7.50 -7.93 -3.20
N THR A 105 -6.20 -7.72 -3.04
CA THR A 105 -5.60 -6.40 -3.27
C THR A 105 -5.56 -6.05 -4.76
N ASN A 106 -5.94 -4.82 -5.09
CA ASN A 106 -5.86 -4.30 -6.45
C ASN A 106 -4.54 -3.55 -6.69
N PHE A 107 -3.64 -4.10 -7.51
CA PHE A 107 -2.38 -3.47 -7.93
C PHE A 107 -2.44 -2.87 -9.33
N THR A 108 -3.64 -2.60 -9.88
CA THR A 108 -3.79 -2.06 -11.24
C THR A 108 -2.93 -0.80 -11.43
N ARG A 109 -2.03 -0.81 -12.42
CA ARG A 109 -1.07 0.28 -12.70
C ARG A 109 -0.11 0.64 -11.56
N ALA A 110 0.02 -0.19 -10.54
CA ALA A 110 1.00 0.02 -9.47
C ALA A 110 2.44 -0.21 -9.98
N ASP A 111 3.39 0.42 -9.30
CA ASP A 111 4.81 0.21 -9.53
C ASP A 111 5.43 -0.56 -8.37
N LEU A 112 5.71 -1.85 -8.57
CA LEU A 112 6.36 -2.74 -7.60
C LEU A 112 7.79 -3.10 -8.05
N ARG A 113 8.44 -2.29 -8.88
CA ARG A 113 9.80 -2.58 -9.34
C ARG A 113 10.74 -2.70 -8.15
N ASN A 114 11.45 -3.82 -8.07
CA ASN A 114 12.35 -4.20 -6.97
C ASN A 114 11.69 -4.25 -5.57
N ALA A 115 10.36 -4.37 -5.48
CA ALA A 115 9.69 -4.62 -4.20
C ALA A 115 9.92 -6.08 -3.74
N ASN A 116 9.88 -6.32 -2.44
CA ASN A 116 9.95 -7.66 -1.87
C ASN A 116 8.61 -8.07 -1.24
N LEU A 117 7.93 -9.02 -1.87
CA LEU A 117 6.65 -9.61 -1.43
C LEU A 117 6.84 -11.08 -1.03
N SER A 118 8.06 -11.49 -0.66
CA SER A 118 8.34 -12.86 -0.25
C SER A 118 7.48 -13.25 0.96
N GLY A 119 6.81 -14.39 0.87
CA GLY A 119 5.87 -14.88 1.89
C GLY A 119 4.52 -14.17 1.95
N ALA A 120 4.28 -13.14 1.12
CA ALA A 120 2.98 -12.48 1.08
C ALA A 120 1.89 -13.40 0.51
N THR A 121 0.67 -13.26 1.02
CA THR A 121 -0.49 -14.01 0.54
C THR A 121 -1.20 -13.23 -0.56
N LEU A 122 -1.19 -13.74 -1.80
CA LEU A 122 -1.59 -13.02 -3.02
C LEU A 122 -2.89 -13.53 -3.65
N ASN A 123 -3.71 -14.28 -2.92
CA ASN A 123 -4.97 -14.81 -3.45
C ASN A 123 -5.85 -13.69 -4.03
N GLN A 124 -6.36 -13.90 -5.25
CA GLN A 124 -7.31 -12.99 -5.90
C GLN A 124 -6.79 -11.55 -6.09
N THR A 125 -5.47 -11.37 -6.14
CA THR A 125 -4.84 -10.09 -6.47
C THR A 125 -5.02 -9.72 -7.95
N ILE A 126 -5.12 -8.41 -8.25
CA ILE A 126 -5.27 -7.89 -9.61
C ILE A 126 -3.98 -7.20 -10.04
N TRP A 127 -3.41 -7.61 -11.17
CA TRP A 127 -2.08 -7.17 -11.64
C TRP A 127 -2.09 -6.43 -12.99
N LEU A 128 -3.23 -5.88 -13.38
CA LEU A 128 -3.42 -5.24 -14.68
C LEU A 128 -2.49 -4.03 -14.84
N ASN A 129 -1.61 -4.05 -15.84
CA ASN A 129 -0.64 -2.99 -16.11
C ASN A 129 0.31 -2.68 -14.93
N THR A 130 0.47 -3.62 -14.00
CA THR A 130 1.39 -3.48 -12.88
C THR A 130 2.84 -3.65 -13.36
N LEU A 131 3.75 -2.80 -12.88
CA LEU A 131 5.17 -2.91 -13.16
C LEU A 131 5.84 -3.78 -12.10
N VAL A 132 6.32 -4.96 -12.49
CA VAL A 132 6.86 -5.97 -11.55
C VAL A 132 8.31 -6.36 -11.83
N LYS A 133 9.01 -5.63 -12.70
CA LYS A 133 10.41 -5.92 -13.02
C LYS A 133 11.27 -5.90 -11.74
N GLY A 134 11.89 -7.03 -11.44
CA GLY A 134 12.72 -7.22 -10.25
C GLY A 134 11.95 -7.45 -8.95
N CYS A 135 10.62 -7.44 -8.97
CA CYS A 135 9.78 -7.73 -7.80
C CYS A 135 10.00 -9.17 -7.35
N GLU A 136 10.23 -9.39 -6.07
CA GLU A 136 10.44 -10.71 -5.48
C GLU A 136 9.11 -11.22 -4.92
N LEU A 137 8.54 -12.26 -5.52
CA LEU A 137 7.25 -12.82 -5.13
C LEU A 137 7.38 -14.09 -4.27
N GLY A 138 8.60 -14.51 -3.92
CA GLY A 138 8.86 -15.76 -3.22
C GLY A 138 8.23 -16.96 -3.93
N GLU A 139 7.50 -17.79 -3.19
CA GLU A 139 6.75 -18.93 -3.74
C GLU A 139 5.48 -18.54 -4.53
N GLY A 140 5.09 -17.25 -4.52
CA GLY A 140 3.87 -16.77 -5.17
C GLY A 140 2.60 -17.32 -4.54
N ILE A 141 2.54 -17.37 -3.20
CA ILE A 141 1.43 -17.96 -2.43
C ILE A 141 0.10 -17.35 -2.87
N GLY A 142 -0.84 -18.18 -3.30
CA GLY A 142 -2.18 -17.76 -3.72
C GLY A 142 -2.33 -17.29 -5.17
N LEU A 143 -1.23 -17.12 -5.91
CA LEU A 143 -1.29 -16.84 -7.35
C LEU A 143 -1.68 -18.09 -8.14
N THR A 144 -2.51 -17.91 -9.16
CA THR A 144 -2.79 -18.96 -10.16
C THR A 144 -1.56 -19.20 -11.04
N GLN A 145 -1.50 -20.36 -11.71
CA GLN A 145 -0.39 -20.66 -12.63
C GLN A 145 -0.28 -19.59 -13.74
N TYR A 146 -1.43 -19.18 -14.32
CA TYR A 146 -1.46 -18.12 -15.33
C TYR A 146 -0.87 -16.80 -14.81
N GLN A 147 -1.22 -16.40 -13.58
CA GLN A 147 -0.65 -15.20 -12.97
C GLN A 147 0.85 -15.32 -12.77
N ARG A 148 1.35 -16.49 -12.32
CA ARG A 148 2.79 -16.72 -12.15
C ARG A 148 3.53 -16.60 -13.48
N ASP A 149 3.03 -17.24 -14.53
CA ASP A 149 3.65 -17.23 -15.86
C ASP A 149 3.70 -15.81 -16.44
N ASP A 150 2.58 -15.07 -16.36
CA ASP A 150 2.51 -13.68 -16.82
C ASP A 150 3.42 -12.74 -16.02
N LEU A 151 3.44 -12.86 -14.69
CA LEU A 151 4.28 -12.03 -13.82
C LEU A 151 5.77 -12.32 -14.04
N LEU A 152 6.13 -13.59 -14.23
CA LEU A 152 7.49 -14.00 -14.58
C LEU A 152 7.92 -13.40 -15.91
N LEU A 153 7.07 -13.45 -16.94
CA LEU A 153 7.34 -12.83 -18.25
C LEU A 153 7.54 -11.31 -18.14
N ARG A 154 6.82 -10.65 -17.23
CA ARG A 154 6.97 -9.22 -16.91
C ARG A 154 8.18 -8.90 -16.02
N GLY A 155 8.97 -9.90 -15.65
CA GLY A 155 10.24 -9.75 -14.95
C GLY A 155 10.17 -9.83 -13.43
N ALA A 156 9.07 -10.36 -12.87
CA ALA A 156 9.05 -10.76 -11.45
C ALA A 156 9.96 -11.98 -11.21
N LYS A 157 10.39 -12.16 -9.97
CA LYS A 157 11.24 -13.27 -9.53
C LYS A 157 10.46 -14.15 -8.57
N PHE A 158 10.52 -15.46 -8.81
CA PHE A 158 10.01 -16.47 -7.89
C PHE A 158 11.18 -17.28 -7.33
N THR A 159 11.04 -17.75 -6.09
CA THR A 159 11.97 -18.75 -5.56
C THR A 159 11.74 -20.06 -6.29
N VAL A 160 12.81 -20.65 -6.83
CA VAL A 160 12.75 -21.99 -7.41
C VAL A 160 12.51 -22.96 -6.25
N THR A 161 11.31 -23.50 -6.15
CA THR A 161 11.07 -24.66 -5.28
C THR A 161 11.74 -25.86 -5.96
N SER A 162 12.82 -26.34 -5.36
CA SER A 162 13.50 -27.61 -5.69
C SER A 162 12.60 -28.82 -5.53
#